data_AF-X8CGR8-F1
#
_entry.id   AF-X8CGR8-F1
#
_cell.length_a   1.000
_cell.length_b   1.000
_cell.length_c   1.000
_cell.angle_alpha   90.00
_cell.angle_beta   90.00
_cell.angle_gamma   90.00
#
_symmetry.space_group_name_H-M   'P 1'
#
loop_
_entity.id
_entity.type
_entity.pdbx_description
1 polymer ?
#
loop_
_entity_poly.entity_id
_entity_poly.type
_entity_poly.pdbx_seq_one_letter_code
_entity_poly.pdbx_strand_id
1 'polypeptide(L)' 'MTTAEHPATLCEAFQRTAAIDPNAVALRTPGDTQTLTWRELATQVRKVAAGLAAWGYGGATRCR' A
#
# COMPACT_ATOMS: atom_id res chain seq x y z
N MET A 1 2.74 -21.67 -20.16
CA MET A 1 3.17 -20.26 -20.06
C MET A 1 2.43 -19.65 -18.89
N THR A 2 3.10 -19.50 -17.76
CA THR A 2 2.47 -18.95 -16.54
C THR A 2 2.36 -17.46 -16.73
N THR A 3 1.16 -16.96 -17.03
CA THR A 3 0.88 -15.54 -16.93
C THR A 3 1.06 -15.18 -15.47
N ALA A 4 2.21 -14.63 -15.09
CA ALA A 4 2.29 -13.88 -13.84
C ALA A 4 1.24 -12.79 -13.99
N GLU A 5 0.10 -12.93 -13.31
CA GLU A 5 -0.95 -11.91 -13.32
C GLU A 5 -0.29 -10.62 -12.85
N HIS A 6 -0.03 -9.71 -13.78
CA HIS A 6 0.53 -8.43 -13.43
C HIS A 6 -0.54 -7.70 -12.62
N PRO A 7 -0.19 -7.07 -11.49
CA PRO A 7 -1.14 -6.33 -10.70
C PRO A 7 -1.83 -5.28 -11.58
N ALA A 8 -3.15 -5.24 -11.55
CA ALA A 8 -3.94 -4.34 -12.39
C ALA A 8 -3.85 -2.88 -11.90
N THR A 9 -3.41 -2.68 -10.66
CA THR A 9 -3.24 -1.36 -10.05
C THR A 9 -1.96 -1.29 -9.21
N LEU A 10 -1.45 -0.07 -9.02
CA LEU A 10 -0.32 0.17 -8.11
C LEU A 10 -0.62 -0.28 -6.67
N CYS A 11 -1.86 -0.09 -6.20
CA CYS A 11 -2.28 -0.52 -4.87
C CYS A 11 -2.20 -2.04 -4.71
N GLU A 12 -2.60 -2.79 -5.74
CA GLU A 12 -2.50 -4.24 -5.76
C GLU A 12 -1.04 -4.69 -5.78
N ALA A 13 -0.20 -4.04 -6.59
CA ALA A 13 1.24 -4.30 -6.61
C ALA A 13 1.87 -4.08 -5.23
N PHE A 14 1.52 -2.96 -4.58
CA PHE A 14 1.97 -2.61 -3.23
C PHE A 14 1.57 -3.68 -2.20
N GLN A 15 0.30 -4.08 -2.21
CA GLN A 15 -0.23 -5.09 -1.27
C GLN A 15 0.46 -6.44 -1.46
N ARG A 16 0.70 -6.85 -2.70
CA ARG A 16 1.44 -8.08 -3.01
C ARG A 16 2.87 -8.01 -2.50
N THR A 17 3.61 -6.94 -2.77
CA THR A 17 4.99 -6.79 -2.28
C THR A 17 5.05 -6.81 -0.75
N ALA A 18 4.11 -6.14 -0.08
CA ALA A 18 4.06 -6.13 1.37
C ALA A 18 3.71 -7.49 2.00
N ALA A 19 3.07 -8.39 1.25
CA ALA A 19 2.79 -9.76 1.68
C ALA A 19 3.97 -10.72 1.41
N ILE A 20 4.75 -10.48 0.36
CA ILE A 20 5.90 -11.32 -0.02
C ILE A 20 7.03 -11.19 1.01
N ASP A 21 7.43 -9.96 1.34
CA ASP A 21 8.47 -9.71 2.35
C ASP A 21 8.07 -8.54 3.26
N PRO A 22 7.33 -8.82 4.35
CA PRO A 22 6.85 -7.79 5.25
C PRO A 22 7.95 -7.11 6.06
N ASN A 23 9.12 -7.74 6.21
CA ASN A 23 10.22 -7.23 7.04
C ASN A 23 11.28 -6.50 6.19
N ALA A 24 11.25 -6.62 4.87
CA ALA A 24 12.08 -5.80 4.00
C ALA A 24 11.78 -4.31 4.13
N VAL A 25 12.82 -3.51 3.96
CA VAL A 25 12.77 -2.05 3.97
C VAL A 25 12.03 -1.57 2.73
N ALA A 26 10.94 -0.82 2.92
CA ALA A 26 10.15 -0.22 1.86
C ALA A 26 10.53 1.25 1.62
N LEU A 27 10.82 2.00 2.70
CA LEU A 27 11.10 3.43 2.62
C LEU A 27 12.22 3.82 3.57
N ARG A 28 13.12 4.67 3.07
CA ARG A 28 14.15 5.36 3.83
C ARG A 28 14.01 6.84 3.58
N THR A 29 13.99 7.64 4.64
CA THR A 29 14.05 9.09 4.49
C THR A 29 15.50 9.54 4.33
N PRO A 30 15.75 10.68 3.64
CA PRO A 30 17.09 11.26 3.58
C PRO A 30 17.66 11.46 4.99
N GLY A 31 18.92 11.09 5.17
CA GLY A 31 19.61 11.12 6.46
C GLY A 31 19.22 9.99 7.43
N ASP A 32 18.58 8.91 6.94
CA ASP A 32 18.18 7.72 7.71
C ASP A 32 17.34 8.03 8.96
N THR A 33 16.69 9.20 8.97
CA THR A 33 15.85 9.65 10.09
C THR A 33 14.69 8.69 10.36
N GLN A 34 14.19 8.04 9.32
CA GLN A 34 13.16 7.02 9.41
C GLN A 34 13.41 5.90 8.39
N THR A 35 13.13 4.71 8.88
CA THR A 35 13.17 3.46 8.15
C THR A 35 11.84 2.78 8.36
N LEU A 36 11.14 2.48 7.28
CA LEU A 36 9.89 1.73 7.35
C LEU A 36 10.03 0.44 6.57
N THR A 37 9.67 -0.66 7.23
CA THR A 37 9.42 -1.94 6.59
C THR A 37 8.12 -1.91 5.79
N TRP A 38 7.93 -2.86 4.88
CA TRP A 38 6.68 -3.00 4.14
C TRP A 38 5.47 -3.14 5.05
N ARG A 39 5.58 -3.90 6.15
CA ARG A 39 4.51 -4.06 7.14
C ARG A 39 4.12 -2.75 7.82
N GLU A 40 5.12 -1.96 8.21
CA GLU A 40 4.89 -0.66 8.87
C GLU A 40 4.26 0.32 7.90
N LEU A 41 4.78 0.39 6.67
CA LEU A 41 4.22 1.23 5.63
C LEU A 41 2.77 0.86 5.30
N ALA A 42 2.47 -0.44 5.15
CA ALA A 42 1.11 -0.92 4.89
C ALA A 42 0.14 -0.59 6.03
N THR A 43 0.60 -0.66 7.28
CA THR A 43 -0.20 -0.28 8.45
C THR A 43 -0.55 1.21 8.43
N GLN A 44 0.42 2.07 8.11
CA GLN A 44 0.21 3.51 8.03
C GLN A 44 -0.72 3.88 6.86
N VAL A 45 -0.52 3.27 5.68
CA VAL A 45 -1.41 3.43 4.51
C VAL A 45 -2.84 3.04 4.86
N ARG A 46 -3.05 1.92 5.57
CA ARG A 46 -4.39 1.50 6.00
C ARG A 46 -5.04 2.52 6.93
N LYS A 47 -4.30 3.09 7.89
CA LYS A 47 -4.83 4.11 8.80
C LYS A 47 -5.26 5.37 8.05
N VAL A 48 -4.43 5.85 7.13
CA VAL A 48 -4.74 7.03 6.30
C VAL A 48 -5.95 6.75 5.41
N ALA A 49 -5.98 5.60 4.71
CA ALA A 49 -7.09 5.21 3.87
C ALA A 49 -8.39 5.05 4.65
N ALA A 50 -8.35 4.44 5.84
CA ALA A 50 -9.52 4.32 6.72
C ALA A 50 -10.01 5.69 7.22
N GLY A 51 -9.08 6.59 7.56
CA GLY A 51 -9.42 7.97 7.91
C GLY A 51 -10.11 8.70 6.76
N LEU A 52 -9.56 8.63 5.55
CA LEU A 52 -10.17 9.24 4.35
C LEU A 52 -11.53 8.62 4.02
N ALA A 53 -11.68 7.30 4.16
CA ALA A 53 -12.95 6.62 3.94
C ALA A 53 -14.02 7.06 4.96
N ALA A 54 -13.64 7.26 6.22
CA ALA A 54 -14.56 7.76 7.26
C ALA A 54 -15.06 9.19 6.98
N TRP A 55 -14.31 9.98 6.21
CA TRP A 55 -14.68 11.35 5.81
C TRP A 55 -15.50 11.39 4.52
N GLY A 56 -15.93 10.24 3.99
CA GLY A 56 -16.82 10.15 2.83
C GLY A 56 -16.09 10.08 1.48
N TYR A 57 -14.75 10.14 1.45
CA TYR A 57 -13.96 10.00 0.22
C TYR A 57 -13.73 8.53 -0.19
N GLY A 58 -14.38 7.57 0.49
CA GLY A 58 -14.16 6.13 0.30
C GLY A 58 -14.91 5.49 -0.89
N GLY A 59 -15.73 6.26 -1.59
CA GLY A 59 -16.53 5.74 -2.69
C GLY A 59 -15.89 6.03 -4.04
N ALA A 60 -15.34 5.02 -4.70
CA ALA A 60 -15.42 4.93 -6.15
C ALA A 60 -16.91 4.75 -6.52
N THR A 61 -17.71 5.80 -6.36
CA THR A 61 -19.03 5.86 -6.98
C THR A 61 -18.76 5.93 -8.47
N ARG A 62 -18.79 4.76 -9.10
CA ARG A 62 -19.12 4.64 -10.51
C ARG A 62 -20.44 5.40 -10.69
N CYS A 63 -20.37 6.62 -11.19
CA CYS A 63 -21.56 7.33 -11.66
C CYS A 63 -22.22 6.43 -12.70
N ARG A 64 -23.42 5.95 -12.38
CA ARG A 64 -24.38 5.46 -13.36
C ARG A 64 -25.20 6.66 -13.80
#